data_AF-A0A529MKB1-F1
#
_entry.id   AF-A0A529MKB1-F1
#
_cell.length_a   1.000
_cell.length_b   1.000
_cell.length_c   1.000
_cell.angle_alpha   90.00
_cell.angle_beta   90.00
_cell.angle_gamma   90.00
#
_symmetry.space_group_name_H-M   'P 1'
#
loop_
_entity.id
_entity.type
_entity.pdbx_description
1 polymer ?
#
loop_
_entity_poly.entity_id
_entity_poly.type
_entity_poly.pdbx_seq_one_letter_code
_entity_poly.pdbx_strand_id
1 'polypeptide(L)'
;VLGLGFIPSVVHDKVELSPEFVVIPESLSYLTYSFLHADIFHLGGNMLFLWVFGDNVEDALGHIRYLIFYLACAIAGAFFQGLVAWDSQVPLIGASGAIAGVVAAYLILYPRAKASTQT
;
A
#
# COMPACT_ATOMS: atom_id res chain seq x y z
N VAL A 1 16.60 3.97 -2.17
CA VAL A 1 15.31 4.55 -1.76
C VAL A 1 15.62 5.41 -0.54
N LEU A 2 15.34 6.71 -0.56
CA LEU A 2 15.38 7.52 0.68
C LEU A 2 14.55 6.78 1.75
N GLY A 3 14.76 6.99 3.07
CA GLY A 3 14.10 6.27 4.18
C GLY A 3 12.56 6.37 4.27
N LEU A 4 11.89 6.62 3.14
CA LEU A 4 10.46 6.65 2.88
C LEU A 4 9.87 5.24 2.67
N GLY A 5 10.68 4.24 2.33
CA GLY A 5 10.24 2.85 2.16
C GLY A 5 10.14 2.13 3.50
N PHE A 6 9.23 1.15 3.62
CA PHE A 6 9.10 0.36 4.84
C PHE A 6 10.15 -0.76 4.84
N ILE A 7 11.09 -0.71 5.79
CA ILE A 7 12.15 -1.71 5.93
C ILE A 7 11.94 -2.46 7.25
N PRO A 8 11.56 -3.75 7.23
CA PRO A 8 11.24 -4.50 8.45
C PRO A 8 12.35 -4.49 9.50
N SER A 9 13.59 -4.71 9.09
CA SER A 9 14.74 -4.74 10.00
C SER A 9 15.06 -3.39 10.65
N VAL A 10 14.71 -2.27 10.00
CA VAL A 10 14.90 -0.92 10.55
C VAL A 10 13.84 -0.66 11.61
N VAL A 11 12.57 -0.90 11.27
CA VAL A 11 11.43 -0.68 12.17
C VAL A 11 11.47 -1.58 13.42
N HIS A 12 12.19 -2.70 13.36
CA HIS A 12 12.41 -3.60 14.50
C HIS A 12 13.74 -3.34 15.23
N ASP A 13 14.36 -2.17 15.02
CA ASP A 13 15.61 -1.75 15.68
C ASP A 13 16.79 -2.73 15.48
N LYS A 14 16.76 -3.55 14.43
CA LYS A 14 17.84 -4.51 14.13
C LYS A 14 18.95 -3.89 13.30
N VAL A 15 18.61 -2.90 12.48
CA VAL A 15 19.53 -2.20 11.58
C VAL A 15 19.21 -0.73 11.66
N GLU A 16 20.20 0.10 12.00
CA GLU A 16 20.04 1.55 11.92
C GLU A 16 20.30 2.03 10.49
N LEU A 17 19.41 2.88 9.99
CA LEU A 17 19.65 3.59 8.74
C LEU A 17 20.76 4.63 8.93
N SER A 18 21.68 4.72 7.97
CA SER A 18 22.65 5.81 7.94
C SER A 18 21.92 7.17 8.01
N PRO A 19 22.42 8.16 8.78
CA PRO A 19 21.74 9.45 8.96
C PRO A 19 21.39 10.18 7.65
N GLU A 20 22.17 9.94 6.60
CA GLU A 20 21.95 10.47 5.25
C GLU A 20 20.66 9.98 4.57
N PHE A 21 20.11 8.84 5.00
CA PHE A 21 18.88 8.27 4.46
C PHE A 21 17.65 8.52 5.33
N VAL A 22 17.81 9.03 6.55
CA VAL A 22 16.72 9.31 7.48
C VAL A 22 16.03 10.62 7.10
N VAL A 23 14.94 10.52 6.34
CA VAL A 23 14.14 11.68 5.90
C VAL A 23 12.88 11.87 6.74
N ILE A 24 12.33 10.78 7.26
CA ILE A 24 11.09 10.75 8.06
C ILE A 24 11.29 9.83 9.27
N PRO A 25 10.48 9.99 10.33
CA PRO A 25 10.36 8.98 11.38
C PRO A 25 10.01 7.61 10.80
N GLU A 26 10.63 6.56 11.32
CA GLU A 26 10.41 5.17 10.86
C GLU A 26 8.95 4.74 10.95
N SER A 27 8.21 5.25 11.96
CA SER A 27 6.78 4.99 12.10
C SER A 27 5.95 5.50 10.92
N LEU A 28 6.39 6.55 10.21
CA LEU A 28 5.72 7.03 9.02
C LEU A 28 5.98 6.14 7.79
N SER A 29 7.03 5.31 7.82
CA SER A 29 7.33 4.37 6.74
C SER A 29 6.22 3.35 6.52
N TYR A 30 5.44 3.02 7.55
CA TYR A 30 4.21 2.21 7.45
C TYR A 30 3.17 2.76 6.48
N LEU A 31 3.27 4.06 6.14
CA LEU A 31 2.37 4.72 5.21
C LEU A 31 3.10 5.20 3.95
N THR A 32 4.24 5.87 4.09
CA THR A 32 4.92 6.53 2.96
C THR A 32 5.39 5.55 1.90
N TYR A 33 5.67 4.30 2.27
CA TYR A 33 6.08 3.26 1.34
C TYR A 33 5.08 3.04 0.20
N SER A 34 3.79 3.22 0.49
CA SER A 34 2.69 2.97 -0.45
C SER A 34 2.68 3.95 -1.62
N PHE A 35 3.36 5.10 -1.49
CA PHE A 35 3.47 6.12 -2.53
C PHE A 35 4.73 5.96 -3.39
N LEU A 36 5.67 5.11 -2.97
CA LEU A 36 6.91 4.85 -3.71
C LEU A 36 6.71 3.73 -4.71
N HIS A 37 7.25 3.89 -5.92
CA HIS A 37 7.18 2.86 -6.96
C HIS A 37 8.56 2.65 -7.57
N ALA A 38 8.86 1.40 -7.93
CA ALA A 38 10.17 1.01 -8.45
C ALA A 38 10.44 1.62 -9.83
N ASP A 39 9.38 1.71 -10.64
CA ASP A 39 9.41 2.18 -12.02
C ASP A 39 8.00 2.62 -12.46
N ILE A 40 7.92 3.14 -13.69
CA ILE A 40 6.67 3.65 -14.27
C ILE A 40 5.63 2.56 -14.54
N PHE A 41 6.06 1.32 -14.83
CA PHE A 41 5.14 0.21 -15.06
C PHE A 41 4.54 -0.28 -13.74
N HIS A 42 5.34 -0.32 -12.67
CA HIS A 42 4.84 -0.60 -11.34
C HIS A 42 3.81 0.45 -10.90
N LEU A 43 4.07 1.75 -11.11
CA LEU A 43 3.09 2.80 -10.86
C LEU A 43 1.83 2.64 -11.74
N GLY A 44 2.01 2.50 -13.05
CA GLY A 44 0.92 2.36 -14.01
C GLY A 44 0.01 1.16 -13.70
N GLY A 45 0.59 0.03 -13.31
CA GLY A 45 -0.17 -1.15 -12.87
C GLY A 45 -1.02 -0.86 -11.64
N ASN A 46 -0.45 -0.25 -10.60
CA ASN A 46 -1.22 0.11 -9.40
C ASN A 46 -2.37 1.08 -9.72
N MET A 47 -2.11 2.10 -10.54
CA MET A 47 -3.13 3.07 -10.94
C MET A 47 -4.23 2.43 -11.79
N LEU A 48 -3.90 1.45 -12.64
CA LEU A 48 -4.89 0.69 -13.40
C LEU A 48 -5.87 -0.06 -12.48
N PHE A 49 -5.37 -0.73 -11.43
CA PHE A 49 -6.25 -1.40 -10.46
C PHE A 49 -7.11 -0.41 -9.68
N LEU A 50 -6.55 0.73 -9.27
CA LEU A 50 -7.34 1.79 -8.63
C LEU A 50 -8.41 2.34 -9.57
N TRP A 51 -8.11 2.54 -10.84
CA TRP A 51 -9.08 3.01 -11.81
C TRP A 51 -10.21 2.00 -12.04
N VAL A 52 -9.91 0.70 -12.07
CA VAL A 52 -10.92 -0.36 -12.31
C VAL A 52 -11.79 -0.63 -11.08
N PHE A 53 -11.20 -0.64 -9.88
CA PHE A 53 -11.89 -1.09 -8.67
C PHE A 53 -12.17 0.03 -7.66
N GLY A 54 -11.34 1.07 -7.65
CA GLY A 54 -11.40 2.16 -6.67
C GLY A 54 -12.71 2.92 -6.71
N ASP A 55 -13.16 3.33 -7.90
CA ASP A 55 -14.39 4.11 -8.11
C ASP A 55 -15.63 3.42 -7.51
N ASN A 56 -15.83 2.13 -7.85
CA ASN A 56 -16.95 1.36 -7.32
C ASN A 56 -16.92 1.22 -5.79
N VAL A 57 -15.73 1.06 -5.20
CA VAL A 57 -15.58 0.94 -3.74
C VAL A 57 -15.74 2.31 -3.06
N GLU A 58 -15.26 3.37 -3.70
CA GLU A 58 -15.43 4.74 -3.24
C GLU A 58 -16.89 5.16 -3.24
N ASP A 59 -17.65 4.84 -4.29
CA ASP A 59 -19.09 5.08 -4.36
C ASP A 59 -19.85 4.35 -3.26
N ALA A 60 -19.45 3.11 -2.94
CA ALA A 60 -20.09 2.31 -1.89
C ALA A 60 -19.76 2.81 -0.47
N LEU A 61 -18.56 3.35 -0.24
CA LEU A 61 -18.10 3.79 1.09
C LEU A 61 -18.29 5.30 1.32
N GLY A 62 -18.27 6.10 0.26
CA GLY A 62 -18.10 7.55 0.27
C GLY A 62 -16.62 7.97 0.41
N HIS A 63 -16.27 9.12 -0.17
CA HIS A 63 -14.90 9.64 -0.33
C HIS A 63 -14.02 9.54 0.94
N ILE A 64 -14.50 10.03 2.08
CA ILE A 64 -13.70 10.07 3.32
C ILE A 64 -13.46 8.66 3.88
N ARG A 65 -14.48 7.80 3.84
CA ARG A 65 -14.35 6.43 4.35
C ARG A 65 -13.47 5.59 3.43
N TYR A 66 -13.56 5.81 2.12
CA TYR A 66 -12.66 5.21 1.14
C TYR A 66 -11.20 5.58 1.40
N LEU A 67 -10.91 6.88 1.60
CA LEU A 67 -9.56 7.32 1.91
C LEU A 67 -9.02 6.67 3.19
N ILE A 68 -9.80 6.67 4.28
CA ILE A 68 -9.40 6.03 5.54
C ILE A 68 -9.18 4.52 5.33
N PHE A 69 -10.07 3.85 4.60
CA PHE A 69 -9.97 2.44 4.29
C PHE A 69 -8.71 2.12 3.50
N TYR A 70 -8.41 2.88 2.45
CA TYR A 70 -7.22 2.73 1.62
C TYR A 70 -5.94 2.86 2.46
N LEU A 71 -5.83 3.91 3.27
CA LEU A 71 -4.66 4.15 4.12
C LEU A 71 -4.53 3.07 5.21
N ALA A 72 -5.65 2.60 5.78
CA ALA A 72 -5.66 1.50 6.73
C ALA A 72 -5.17 0.19 6.10
N CYS A 73 -5.56 -0.10 4.85
CA CYS A 73 -5.05 -1.26 4.10
C CYS A 73 -3.55 -1.14 3.82
N ALA A 74 -3.03 0.06 3.50
CA ALA A 74 -1.59 0.28 3.38
C ALA A 74 -0.85 -0.06 4.68
N ILE A 75 -1.31 0.50 5.80
CA ILE A 75 -0.70 0.28 7.13
C ILE A 75 -0.76 -1.20 7.50
N ALA A 76 -1.90 -1.86 7.29
CA ALA A 76 -2.07 -3.29 7.54
C ALA A 76 -1.12 -4.14 6.67
N GLY A 77 -0.90 -3.74 5.41
CA GLY A 77 0.05 -4.38 4.51
C GLY A 77 1.49 -4.27 5.00
N ALA A 78 1.94 -3.08 5.40
CA ALA A 78 3.25 -2.89 6.00
C ALA A 78 3.41 -3.67 7.31
N PHE A 79 2.39 -3.65 8.17
CA PHE A 79 2.40 -4.41 9.43
C PHE A 79 2.54 -5.92 9.16
N PHE A 80 1.75 -6.46 8.24
CA PHE A 80 1.86 -7.86 7.84
C PHE A 80 3.25 -8.17 7.28
N GLN A 81 3.80 -7.32 6.40
CA GLN A 81 5.15 -7.47 5.87
C GLN A 81 6.20 -7.49 6.99
N GLY A 82 6.08 -6.60 7.99
CA GLY A 82 6.95 -6.58 9.16
C GLY A 82 6.95 -7.91 9.89
N LEU A 83 5.78 -8.49 10.12
CA LEU A 83 5.65 -9.79 10.79
C LEU A 83 6.26 -10.94 9.99
N VAL A 84 6.02 -11.01 8.68
CA VAL A 84 6.44 -12.17 7.86
C VAL A 84 7.88 -12.08 7.36
N ALA A 85 8.43 -10.87 7.22
CA ALA A 85 9.77 -10.62 6.70
C ALA A 85 10.64 -9.88 7.73
N TRP A 86 10.60 -10.34 8.98
CA TRP A 86 11.13 -9.67 10.16
C TRP A 86 12.55 -9.10 10.01
N ASP A 87 13.45 -9.86 9.39
CA ASP A 87 14.87 -9.53 9.24
C ASP A 87 15.22 -8.91 7.88
N SER A 88 14.22 -8.66 7.03
CA SER A 88 14.46 -8.14 5.68
C SER A 88 14.98 -6.70 5.73
N GLN A 89 16.06 -6.46 5.00
CA GLN A 89 16.57 -5.12 4.67
C GLN A 89 16.02 -4.62 3.32
N VAL A 90 15.27 -5.45 2.59
CA VAL A 90 14.67 -5.06 1.32
C VAL A 90 13.47 -4.15 1.60
N PRO A 91 13.47 -2.90 1.12
CA PRO A 91 12.36 -1.98 1.34
C PRO A 91 11.11 -2.47 0.61
N LEU A 92 10.00 -2.56 1.34
CA LEU A 92 8.68 -2.64 0.76
C LEU A 92 8.35 -1.27 0.16
N ILE A 93 7.90 -1.25 -1.09
CA ILE A 93 7.42 -0.06 -1.81
C ILE A 93 6.20 -0.45 -2.65
N GLY A 94 5.27 0.49 -2.84
CA GLY A 94 4.16 0.36 -3.77
C GLY A 94 2.79 0.32 -3.09
N ALA A 95 1.79 0.83 -3.81
CA ALA A 95 0.40 0.90 -3.38
C ALA A 95 -0.31 -0.45 -3.30
N SER A 96 0.34 -1.54 -3.72
CA SER A 96 -0.26 -2.85 -3.93
C SER A 96 -0.94 -3.44 -2.68
N GLY A 97 -0.39 -3.21 -1.48
CA GLY A 97 -1.02 -3.64 -0.23
C GLY A 97 -2.38 -2.98 0.01
N ALA A 98 -2.47 -1.67 -0.24
CA ALA A 98 -3.73 -0.94 -0.15
C ALA A 98 -4.74 -1.39 -1.22
N ILE A 99 -4.25 -1.56 -2.45
CA ILE A 99 -5.05 -1.98 -3.60
C ILE A 99 -5.61 -3.40 -3.41
N ALA A 100 -4.85 -4.31 -2.82
CA ALA A 100 -5.34 -5.65 -2.49
C ALA A 100 -6.56 -5.58 -1.55
N GLY A 101 -6.55 -4.65 -0.60
CA GLY A 101 -7.71 -4.34 0.26
C GLY A 101 -8.90 -3.79 -0.53
N VAL A 102 -8.66 -2.86 -1.45
CA VAL A 102 -9.70 -2.33 -2.35
C VAL A 102 -10.32 -3.42 -3.22
N VAL A 103 -9.51 -4.30 -3.82
CA VAL A 103 -9.99 -5.43 -4.62
C VAL A 103 -10.80 -6.40 -3.76
N ALA A 104 -10.35 -6.70 -2.54
CA ALA A 104 -11.09 -7.55 -1.61
C ALA A 104 -12.46 -6.91 -1.24
N ALA A 105 -12.50 -5.61 -0.96
CA ALA A 105 -13.73 -4.88 -0.69
C ALA A 105 -14.68 -4.92 -1.90
N TYR A 106 -14.16 -4.72 -3.11
CA TYR A 106 -14.94 -4.82 -4.34
C TYR A 106 -15.58 -6.21 -4.48
N LEU A 107 -14.81 -7.29 -4.28
CA LEU A 107 -15.33 -8.66 -4.38
C LEU A 107 -16.42 -8.97 -3.32
N ILE A 108 -16.31 -8.37 -2.13
CA ILE A 108 -17.31 -8.51 -1.06
C ILE A 108 -18.58 -7.71 -1.36
N LEU A 109 -18.44 -6.49 -1.87
CA LEU A 109 -19.57 -5.61 -2.22
C LEU A 109 -20.31 -6.09 -3.46
N TYR A 110 -19.59 -6.66 -4.43
CA TYR A 110 -20.11 -7.05 -5.73
C TYR A 110 -19.85 -8.54 -6.04
N PRO A 111 -20.32 -9.49 -5.20
CA PRO A 111 -19.99 -10.92 -5.33
C PRO A 111 -20.57 -11.59 -6.58
N ARG A 112 -21.48 -10.91 -7.29
CA ARG A 112 -22.10 -11.38 -8.54
C ARG A 112 -21.75 -10.49 -9.74
N ALA A 113 -20.86 -9.51 -9.58
CA ALA A 113 -20.41 -8.71 -10.71
C ALA A 113 -19.67 -9.61 -11.70
N LYS A 114 -20.19 -9.67 -12.93
CA LYS A 114 -19.42 -10.18 -14.06
C LYS A 114 -18.42 -9.09 -14.42
N ALA A 115 -17.20 -9.45 -14.81
CA ALA A 115 -16.22 -8.49 -15.30
C ALA A 115 -16.77 -7.81 -16.57
N SER A 116 -17.53 -6.72 -16.40
CA SER A 116 -17.98 -5.86 -17.48
C SER A 116 -17.02 -4.68 -17.52
N THR A 117 -16.26 -4.60 -18.61
CA THR A 117 -15.48 -3.42 -18.99
C THR A 117 -16.39 -2.20 -18.89
N GLN A 118 -16.11 -1.25 -17.99
CA GLN A 118 -16.82 0.02 -18.00
C GLN A 118 -16.45 0.74 -19.29
N THR A 119 -17.46 1.06 -20.11
CA THR A 119 -17.39 1.93 -21.29
C THR A 119 -17.93 3.30 -20.96
#